data_AF-A0AAU9D596-F1
#
_entry.id   AF-A0AAU9D596-F1
#
_cell.length_a   1.000
_cell.length_b   1.000
_cell.length_c   1.000
_cell.angle_alpha   90.00
_cell.angle_beta   90.00
_cell.angle_gamma   90.00
#
_symmetry.space_group_name_H-M   'P 1'
#
loop_
_entity.id
_entity.type
_entity.pdbx_description
1 polymer ?
#
loop_
_entity_poly.entity_id
_entity_poly.type
_entity_poly.pdbx_seq_one_letter_code
_entity_poly.pdbx_strand_id
1 'polypeptide(L)'
;MREIPRKSDLIKKIQNLISGHESRKTVSEWAFDIYNDDSLRISDPMISNYLEMLGAVDLPSSDRNYLYTESDFREWISELNCS
;
A
#
# COMPACT_ATOMS: atom_id res chain seq x y z
N MET A 1 15.21 -11.27 8.59
CA MET A 1 14.90 -9.92 9.10
C MET A 1 14.18 -9.22 7.97
N ARG A 2 12.91 -8.84 8.15
CA ARG A 2 12.21 -8.03 7.13
C ARG A 2 12.80 -6.62 7.16
N GLU A 3 12.78 -5.94 6.03
CA GLU A 3 13.27 -4.56 5.92
C GLU A 3 12.08 -3.61 5.79
N ILE A 4 12.20 -2.41 6.36
CA ILE A 4 11.19 -1.37 6.20
C ILE A 4 11.19 -0.98 4.72
N PRO A 5 10.03 -1.04 4.03
CA PRO A 5 9.95 -0.71 2.63
C PRO A 5 10.29 0.76 2.41
N ARG A 6 10.97 1.02 1.30
CA ARG A 6 11.22 2.38 0.84
C ARG A 6 10.04 2.85 0.02
N LYS A 7 10.02 4.15 -0.21
CA LYS A 7 9.10 4.83 -1.13
C LYS A 7 9.01 4.14 -2.51
N SER A 8 10.13 3.68 -3.06
CA SER A 8 10.19 2.91 -4.31
C SER A 8 9.45 1.58 -4.25
N ASP A 9 9.45 0.91 -3.10
CA ASP A 9 8.76 -0.37 -2.91
C ASP A 9 7.24 -0.18 -2.87
N LEU A 10 6.78 0.90 -2.22
CA LEU A 10 5.37 1.30 -2.22
C LEU A 10 4.88 1.60 -3.64
N ILE A 11 5.62 2.42 -4.40
CA ILE A 11 5.29 2.74 -5.79
C ILE A 11 5.22 1.46 -6.63
N LYS A 12 6.20 0.56 -6.47
CA LYS A 12 6.22 -0.72 -7.21
C LYS A 12 5.01 -1.58 -6.88
N LYS A 13 4.60 -1.65 -5.60
CA LYS A 13 3.39 -2.38 -5.19
C LYS A 13 2.13 -1.80 -5.82
N ILE A 14 2.00 -0.48 -5.84
CA ILE A 14 0.85 0.19 -6.46
C ILE A 14 0.85 -0.03 -7.98
N GLN A 15 2.00 0.03 -8.65
CA GLN A 15 2.13 -0.25 -10.09
C GLN A 15 1.77 -1.71 -10.43
N ASN A 16 2.21 -2.67 -9.62
CA ASN A 16 1.86 -4.08 -9.78
C ASN A 16 0.35 -4.31 -9.59
N LEU A 17 -0.27 -3.56 -8.66
CA LEU A 17 -1.71 -3.59 -8.44
C LEU A 17 -2.50 -3.05 -9.64
N ILE A 18 -2.09 -1.89 -10.18
CA ILE A 18 -2.73 -1.29 -11.37
C ILE A 18 -2.60 -2.21 -12.59
N SER A 19 -1.44 -2.83 -12.78
CA SER A 19 -1.17 -3.69 -13.94
C SER A 19 -1.73 -5.12 -13.79
N GLY A 20 -2.32 -5.46 -12.64
CA GLY A 20 -2.86 -6.79 -12.37
C GLY A 20 -1.80 -7.87 -12.13
N HIS A 21 -0.53 -7.51 -11.98
CA HIS A 21 0.55 -8.46 -11.63
C HIS A 21 0.44 -8.91 -10.17
N GLU A 22 -0.12 -8.07 -9.30
CA GLU A 22 -0.45 -8.42 -7.92
C GLU A 22 -1.93 -8.16 -7.65
N SER A 23 -2.54 -9.04 -6.84
CA SER A 23 -3.93 -8.89 -6.41
C SER A 23 -4.05 -7.94 -5.22
N ARG A 24 -5.24 -7.33 -5.02
CA ARG A 24 -5.54 -6.50 -3.85
C ARG A 24 -5.26 -7.22 -2.54
N LYS A 25 -5.75 -8.46 -2.42
CA LYS A 25 -5.46 -9.35 -1.30
C LYS A 25 -3.96 -9.50 -1.03
N THR A 26 -3.17 -9.83 -2.04
CA THR A 26 -1.71 -10.01 -1.88
C THR A 26 -1.00 -8.74 -1.41
N VAL A 27 -1.41 -7.58 -1.94
CA VAL A 27 -0.84 -6.27 -1.54
C VAL A 27 -1.27 -5.91 -0.11
N SER A 28 -2.54 -6.13 0.22
CA SER A 28 -3.10 -5.91 1.56
C SER A 28 -2.39 -6.77 2.61
N GLU A 29 -2.26 -8.08 2.37
CA GLU A 29 -1.53 -9.01 3.23
C GLU A 29 -0.07 -8.56 3.41
N TRP A 30 0.62 -8.20 2.33
CA TRP A 30 2.00 -7.71 2.39
C TRP A 30 2.15 -6.45 3.27
N ALA A 31 1.24 -5.48 3.13
CA ALA A 31 1.31 -4.24 3.89
C ALA A 31 0.96 -4.46 5.37
N PHE A 32 -0.08 -5.26 5.63
CA PHE A 32 -0.51 -5.63 6.98
C PHE A 32 0.58 -6.41 7.74
N ASP A 33 1.26 -7.32 7.05
CA ASP A 33 2.38 -8.10 7.57
C ASP A 33 3.57 -7.25 8.01
N ILE A 34 3.81 -6.11 7.37
CA ILE A 34 4.88 -5.17 7.71
C ILE A 34 4.42 -4.25 8.83
N TYR A 35 3.18 -3.74 8.74
CA TYR A 35 2.63 -2.80 9.70
C TYR A 35 2.48 -3.41 11.11
N ASN A 36 2.13 -4.70 11.20
CA ASN A 36 1.99 -5.42 12.48
C ASN A 36 3.28 -6.10 12.96
N ASP A 37 4.40 -5.93 12.25
CA ASP A 37 5.68 -6.47 12.71
C ASP A 37 6.29 -5.52 13.75
N ASP A 38 6.07 -5.82 15.03
CA ASP A 38 6.60 -5.04 16.17
C ASP A 38 8.13 -4.88 16.16
N SER A 39 8.86 -5.73 15.41
CA SER A 39 10.30 -5.60 15.26
C SER A 39 10.70 -4.48 14.28
N LEU A 40 9.79 -4.07 13.40
CA LEU A 40 9.97 -3.00 12.42
C LEU A 40 9.48 -1.68 13.00
N ARG A 41 10.42 -0.83 13.45
CA ARG A 41 10.09 0.54 13.87
C ARG A 41 9.99 1.45 12.66
N ILE A 42 8.79 1.55 12.08
CA ILE A 42 8.50 2.47 10.97
C ILE A 42 8.45 3.89 11.53
N SER A 43 9.56 4.63 11.41
CA SER A 43 9.67 6.01 11.89
C SER A 43 9.20 7.05 10.86
N ASP A 44 9.15 6.66 9.59
CA ASP A 44 8.72 7.54 8.51
C ASP A 44 7.17 7.56 8.45
N PRO A 45 6.53 8.70 8.77
CA PRO A 45 5.08 8.80 8.79
C PRO A 45 4.47 8.58 7.40
N MET A 46 5.18 8.91 6.33
CA MET A 46 4.71 8.67 4.96
C MET A 46 4.65 7.17 4.69
N ILE A 47 5.72 6.45 4.99
CA ILE A 47 5.77 4.99 4.80
C ILE A 47 4.70 4.31 5.66
N SER A 48 4.54 4.73 6.92
CA SER A 48 3.51 4.20 7.82
C SER A 48 2.10 4.41 7.27
N ASN A 49 1.80 5.63 6.79
CA ASN A 49 0.48 5.96 6.25
C ASN A 49 0.14 5.14 5.00
N TYR A 50 1.08 5.02 4.06
CA TYR A 50 0.83 4.20 2.86
C TYR A 50 0.76 2.71 3.17
N LEU A 51 1.47 2.19 4.18
CA LEU A 51 1.30 0.81 4.61
C LEU A 51 -0.10 0.55 5.17
N GLU A 52 -0.63 1.47 5.98
CA GLU A 52 -2.00 1.38 6.47
C GLU A 52 -3.02 1.39 5.32
N MET A 53 -2.89 2.35 4.39
CA MET A 53 -3.77 2.45 3.22
C MET A 53 -3.65 1.22 2.30
N LEU A 54 -2.44 0.73 2.05
CA LEU A 54 -2.21 -0.49 1.27
C LEU A 54 -2.76 -1.73 1.98
N GLY A 55 -2.72 -1.78 3.31
CA GLY A 55 -3.36 -2.82 4.11
C GLY A 55 -4.87 -2.87 3.91
N ALA A 56 -5.50 -1.76 3.53
CA ALA A 56 -6.94 -1.63 3.33
C ALA A 56 -7.41 -1.78 1.87
N VAL A 57 -6.52 -2.03 0.90
CA VAL A 57 -6.91 -2.10 -0.54
C VAL A 57 -7.82 -3.26 -0.91
N ASP A 58 -7.88 -4.30 -0.08
CA ASP A 58 -8.79 -5.44 -0.25
C ASP A 58 -10.13 -5.26 0.49
N LEU A 59 -10.32 -4.15 1.23
CA LEU A 59 -11.55 -3.92 1.96
C LEU A 59 -12.68 -3.49 1.01
N PRO A 60 -13.88 -4.10 1.15
CA PRO A 60 -15.05 -3.68 0.40
C PRO A 60 -15.55 -2.30 0.85
N SER A 61 -16.22 -1.58 -0.05
CA SER A 61 -16.97 -0.37 0.30
C SER A 61 -18.47 -0.69 0.39
N SER A 62 -19.25 0.19 1.02
CA SER A 62 -20.71 0.06 1.05
C SER A 62 -21.38 0.34 -0.30
N ASP A 63 -20.76 1.17 -1.13
CA ASP A 63 -21.29 1.70 -2.39
C ASP A 63 -20.52 1.19 -3.64
N ARG A 64 -19.42 0.48 -3.43
CA ARG A 64 -18.45 0.06 -4.45
C ARG A 64 -17.82 -1.28 -4.08
N ASN A 65 -17.23 -1.96 -5.05
CA ASN A 65 -16.54 -3.24 -4.82
C ASN A 65 -15.38 -3.13 -3.82
N TYR A 66 -14.67 -2.00 -3.80
CA TYR A 66 -13.53 -1.76 -2.93
C TYR A 66 -13.50 -0.32 -2.43
N LEU A 67 -12.88 -0.11 -1.27
CA LEU A 67 -12.66 1.21 -0.66
C LEU A 67 -11.86 2.14 -1.58
N TYR A 68 -10.78 1.61 -2.16
CA TYR A 68 -9.89 2.36 -3.05
C TYR A 68 -10.01 1.87 -4.49
N THR A 69 -9.96 2.80 -5.43
CA THR A 69 -10.07 2.60 -6.87
C THR A 69 -8.72 2.78 -7.57
N GLU A 70 -8.66 2.45 -8.86
CA GLU A 70 -7.45 2.70 -9.65
C GLU A 70 -7.09 4.18 -9.73
N SER A 71 -8.08 5.08 -9.66
CA SER A 71 -7.83 6.53 -9.63
C SER A 71 -7.04 6.94 -8.38
N ASP A 72 -7.43 6.41 -7.21
CA ASP A 72 -6.72 6.66 -5.94
C ASP A 72 -5.28 6.16 -6.03
N PHE A 73 -5.06 4.98 -6.62
CA PHE A 73 -3.72 4.41 -6.82
C PHE A 73 -2.81 5.30 -7.67
N ARG A 74 -3.37 5.94 -8.70
CA ARG A 74 -2.61 6.86 -9.56
C ARG A 74 -2.27 8.16 -8.83
N GLU A 75 -3.19 8.66 -8.00
CA GLU A 75 -2.95 9.81 -7.13
C GLU A 75 -1.83 9.52 -6.12
N TRP A 76 -1.86 8.36 -5.47
CA TRP A 76 -0.82 7.95 -4.53
C TRP A 76 0.56 7.86 -5.15
N ILE A 77 0.68 7.33 -6.38
CA ILE A 77 1.95 7.33 -7.12
C ILE A 77 2.43 8.76 -7.36
N SER A 78 1.53 9.70 -7.67
CA SER A 78 1.89 11.10 -7.88
C SER A 78 2.40 11.75 -6.59
N GLU A 79 1.69 11.57 -5.48
CA GLU A 79 2.09 12.04 -4.14
C GLU A 79 3.46 11.46 -3.73
N LEU A 80 3.62 10.14 -3.91
CA LEU A 80 4.88 9.41 -3.74
C LEU A 80 5.92 9.73 -4.82
N ASN A 81 5.75 10.68 -5.73
CA ASN A 81 6.86 11.16 -6.56
C ASN A 81 7.22 12.60 -6.23
N CYS A 82 6.29 13.37 -5.69
CA CYS A 82 6.47 14.78 -5.34
C CYS A 82 7.02 15.00 -3.92
N SER A 83 6.92 14.01 -3.03
CA SER A 83 7.38 14.11 -1.63
C SER A 83 8.87 13.92 -1.37
#